data_AF-A0A1X1BSK9-F1
#
_entry.id   AF-A0A1X1BSK9-F1
#
_cell.length_a   1.000
_cell.length_b   1.000
_cell.length_c   1.000
_cell.angle_alpha   90.00
_cell.angle_beta   90.00
_cell.angle_gamma   90.00
#
_symmetry.space_group_name_H-M   'P 1'
#
loop_
_entity.id
_entity.type
_entity.pdbx_description
1 polymer ?
#
loop_
_entity_poly.entity_id
_entity_poly.type
_entity_poly.pdbx_seq_one_letter_code
_entity_poly.pdbx_strand_id
1 'polypeptide(L)'
;MRVQPNSASRAITDYFNSPDWRVPPESDLLAVILRELMETGQPATTKAIVARVIDKLEVEGDETRLQNYRTLLAQLIETQPEA
;
A
#
# COMPACT_ATOMS: atom_id res chain seq x y z
N MET A 1 10.64 -18.63 -31.26
CA MET A 1 9.79 -18.20 -30.13
C MET A 1 9.80 -16.66 -30.11
N ARG A 2 8.73 -15.99 -30.57
CA ARG A 2 8.66 -14.52 -30.55
C ARG A 2 8.40 -14.09 -29.11
N VAL A 3 9.39 -13.47 -28.48
CA VAL A 3 9.20 -12.79 -27.18
C VAL A 3 8.36 -11.56 -27.47
N GLN A 4 7.12 -11.53 -27.00
CA GLN A 4 6.25 -10.36 -27.20
C GLN A 4 6.88 -9.17 -26.44
N PRO A 5 7.20 -8.06 -27.12
CA PRO A 5 7.85 -6.92 -26.48
C PRO A 5 6.95 -6.19 -25.47
N ASN A 6 5.63 -6.47 -25.47
CA ASN A 6 4.61 -5.84 -24.63
C ASN A 6 3.86 -6.84 -23.72
N SER A 7 4.53 -7.87 -23.20
CA SER A 7 3.88 -8.69 -22.17
C SER A 7 3.69 -7.88 -20.89
N ALA A 8 2.53 -7.98 -20.24
CA ALA A 8 2.24 -7.31 -18.96
C ALA A 8 3.32 -7.60 -17.91
N SER A 9 3.83 -8.83 -17.84
CA SER A 9 4.93 -9.22 -16.96
C SER A 9 6.22 -8.40 -17.17
N ARG A 10 6.53 -8.06 -18.43
CA ARG A 10 7.71 -7.26 -18.77
C ARG A 10 7.51 -5.78 -18.44
N ALA A 11 6.33 -5.23 -18.73
CA ALA A 11 5.97 -3.87 -18.34
C ALA A 11 5.99 -3.68 -16.81
N ILE A 12 5.48 -4.65 -16.06
CA ILE A 12 5.57 -4.69 -14.59
C ILE A 12 7.04 -4.69 -14.15
N THR A 13 7.85 -5.58 -14.72
CA THR A 13 9.28 -5.69 -14.37
C THR A 13 10.05 -4.42 -14.69
N ASP A 14 9.84 -3.82 -15.87
CA ASP A 14 10.52 -2.58 -16.28
C ASP A 14 10.11 -1.39 -15.40
N TYR A 15 8.83 -1.32 -15.00
CA TYR A 15 8.35 -0.28 -14.07
C TYR A 15 9.04 -0.37 -12.70
N PHE A 16 9.11 -1.57 -12.10
CA PHE A 16 9.75 -1.77 -10.80
C PHE A 16 11.29 -1.67 -10.83
N ASN A 17 11.93 -1.77 -12.00
CA ASN A 17 13.38 -1.58 -12.17
C ASN A 17 13.75 -0.15 -12.61
N SER A 18 12.78 0.75 -12.80
CA SER A 18 13.06 2.12 -13.22
C SER A 18 13.70 2.93 -12.09
N PRO A 19 14.65 3.85 -12.38
CA PRO A 19 15.15 4.81 -11.40
C PRO A 19 14.08 5.78 -10.86
N ASP A 20 12.93 5.89 -11.54
CA ASP A 20 11.76 6.64 -11.06
C ASP A 20 10.96 5.86 -9.99
N TRP A 21 11.22 4.57 -9.83
CA TRP A 21 10.61 3.78 -8.76
C TRP A 21 11.22 4.17 -7.41
N ARG A 22 10.57 5.12 -6.74
CA ARG A 22 10.78 5.40 -5.32
C ARG A 22 9.61 4.80 -4.58
N VAL A 23 9.85 3.72 -3.82
CA VAL A 23 8.84 3.18 -2.91
C VAL A 23 8.50 4.28 -1.91
N PRO A 24 7.28 4.84 -1.93
CA PRO A 24 6.86 5.78 -0.90
C PRO A 24 6.90 5.07 0.46
N PRO A 25 7.33 5.73 1.55
CA PRO A 25 7.36 5.11 2.88
C PRO A 25 5.98 4.55 3.31
N GLU A 26 4.89 5.08 2.76
CA GLU A 26 3.52 4.60 2.96
C GLU A 26 3.28 3.21 2.36
N SER A 27 4.02 2.82 1.32
CA SER A 27 3.89 1.49 0.68
C SER A 27 4.43 0.37 1.58
N ASP A 28 5.51 0.62 2.33
CA ASP A 28 6.00 -0.31 3.35
C ASP A 28 4.96 -0.49 4.48
N LEU A 29 4.34 0.61 4.92
CA LEU A 29 3.29 0.55 5.94
C LEU A 29 2.06 -0.23 5.45
N LEU A 30 1.66 -0.02 4.20
CA LEU A 30 0.57 -0.77 3.60
C LEU A 30 0.91 -2.27 3.52
N ALA A 31 2.13 -2.63 3.13
CA ALA A 31 2.58 -4.02 3.08
C ALA A 31 2.53 -4.70 4.46
N VAL A 32 2.94 -3.99 5.52
CA VAL A 32 2.81 -4.46 6.91
C VAL A 32 1.35 -4.70 7.27
N ILE A 33 0.46 -3.75 6.98
CA ILE A 33 -0.98 -3.88 7.28
C ILE A 33 -1.61 -5.05 6.53
N LEU A 34 -1.31 -5.20 5.23
CA LEU A 34 -1.81 -6.32 4.43
C LEU A 34 -1.35 -7.66 4.98
N ARG A 35 -0.09 -7.75 5.38
CA ARG A 35 0.45 -8.95 6.01
C ARG A 35 -0.27 -9.26 7.33
N GLU A 36 -0.50 -8.27 8.19
CA GLU A 36 -1.23 -8.46 9.44
C GLU A 36 -2.67 -8.94 9.21
N LEU A 37 -3.35 -8.41 8.20
CA LEU A 37 -4.69 -8.87 7.81
C LEU A 37 -4.65 -10.33 7.34
N MET A 38 -3.67 -10.70 6.52
CA MET A 38 -3.48 -12.08 6.07
C MET A 38 -3.17 -13.04 7.22
N GLU A 39 -2.30 -12.65 8.16
CA GLU A 39 -1.95 -13.45 9.34
C GLU A 39 -3.15 -13.68 10.26
N THR A 40 -4.08 -12.72 10.33
CA THR A 40 -5.34 -12.83 11.09
C THR A 40 -6.48 -13.47 10.30
N GLY A 41 -6.25 -13.87 9.04
CA GLY A 41 -7.25 -14.45 8.15
C GLY A 41 -8.34 -13.47 7.70
N GLN A 42 -8.10 -12.17 7.88
CA GLN A 42 -9.02 -11.12 7.47
C GLN A 42 -8.85 -10.80 5.98
N PRO A 43 -9.95 -10.57 5.25
CA PRO A 43 -9.87 -10.14 3.86
C PRO A 43 -9.31 -8.71 3.79
N ALA A 44 -8.36 -8.49 2.89
CA ALA A 44 -7.73 -7.20 2.60
C ALA A 44 -8.67 -6.22 1.85
N THR A 45 -9.87 -6.02 2.37
CA THR A 45 -10.82 -5.03 1.87
C THR A 45 -10.40 -3.62 2.27
N THR A 46 -10.76 -2.60 1.49
CA THR A 46 -10.47 -1.20 1.82
C THR A 46 -10.94 -0.84 3.23
N LYS A 47 -12.11 -1.32 3.64
CA LYS A 47 -12.63 -1.12 5.00
C LYS A 47 -11.73 -1.71 6.08
N ALA A 48 -11.25 -2.95 5.89
CA ALA A 48 -10.35 -3.61 6.85
C ALA A 48 -8.98 -2.92 6.92
N ILE A 49 -8.46 -2.49 5.77
CA ILE A 49 -7.20 -1.75 5.69
C ILE A 49 -7.33 -0.40 6.41
N VAL A 50 -8.37 0.39 6.12
CA VAL A 50 -8.61 1.70 6.76
C VAL A 50 -8.79 1.54 8.27
N ALA A 51 -9.58 0.58 8.73
CA ALA A 51 -9.75 0.31 10.15
C ALA A 51 -8.40 0.01 10.82
N ARG A 52 -7.56 -0.81 10.18
CA ARG A 52 -6.26 -1.16 10.71
C ARG A 52 -5.28 0.01 10.73
N VAL A 53 -5.32 0.89 9.73
CA VAL A 53 -4.54 2.14 9.73
C VAL A 53 -4.94 3.04 10.90
N ILE A 54 -6.24 3.16 11.18
CA ILE A 54 -6.76 3.96 12.30
C ILE A 54 -6.27 3.38 13.64
N ASP A 55 -6.38 2.05 13.85
CA ASP A 55 -5.87 1.41 15.06
C ASP A 55 -4.37 1.70 15.28
N LYS A 56 -3.56 1.68 14.21
CA LYS A 56 -2.13 1.98 14.28
C LYS A 56 -1.86 3.44 14.62
N LEU A 57 -2.65 4.37 14.10
CA LEU A 57 -2.54 5.80 14.40
C LEU A 57 -2.79 6.12 15.88
N GLU A 58 -3.66 5.38 16.56
CA GLU A 58 -3.97 5.59 17.98
C GLU A 58 -2.85 5.15 18.93
N VAL A 59 -2.02 4.19 18.50
CA VAL A 59 -0.97 3.60 19.35
C VAL A 59 0.45 4.02 18.95
N GLU A 60 0.64 4.62 17.77
CA GLU A 60 1.96 5.03 17.29
C GLU A 60 2.47 6.27 18.05
N GLY A 61 3.63 6.14 18.69
CA GLY A 61 4.26 7.24 19.44
C GLY A 61 5.33 8.00 18.64
N ASP A 62 5.77 7.47 17.50
CA ASP A 62 6.75 8.13 16.64
C ASP A 62 6.06 9.10 15.67
N GLU A 63 6.42 10.38 15.74
CA GLU A 63 5.79 11.45 14.96
C GLU A 63 5.98 11.27 13.44
N THR A 64 7.12 10.75 13.01
CA THR A 64 7.41 10.52 11.58
C THR A 64 6.55 9.39 11.04
N ARG A 65 6.45 8.27 11.77
CA ARG A 65 5.59 7.15 11.40
C ARG A 65 4.11 7.53 11.43
N LEU A 66 3.72 8.33 12.41
CA LEU A 66 2.36 8.83 12.54
C LEU A 66 1.98 9.72 11.35
N GLN A 67 2.90 10.56 10.88
CA GLN A 67 2.69 11.34 9.65
C GLN A 67 2.56 10.44 8.41
N ASN A 68 3.37 9.39 8.29
CA ASN A 68 3.26 8.44 7.19
C ASN A 68 1.93 7.67 7.20
N TYR A 69 1.43 7.25 8.37
CA TYR A 69 0.10 6.64 8.48
C TYR A 69 -1.03 7.61 8.13
N ARG A 70 -0.92 8.90 8.47
CA ARG A 70 -1.88 9.94 8.06
C ARG A 70 -1.90 10.11 6.55
N THR A 71 -0.73 10.17 5.91
CA THR A 71 -0.62 10.26 4.45
C THR A 71 -1.23 9.03 3.79
N LEU A 72 -0.94 7.83 4.31
CA LEU A 72 -1.54 6.58 3.83
C LEU A 72 -3.07 6.59 3.95
N LEU A 73 -3.60 7.05 5.08
CA LEU A 73 -5.05 7.15 5.31
C LEU A 73 -5.70 8.10 4.31
N ALA A 74 -5.11 9.27 4.06
CA ALA A 74 -5.61 10.23 3.08
C ALA A 74 -5.70 9.61 1.68
N GLN A 75 -4.63 8.94 1.23
CA GLN A 75 -4.61 8.26 -0.08
C GLN A 75 -5.69 7.17 -0.20
N LEU A 76 -5.91 6.39 0.87
CA LEU A 76 -6.94 5.33 0.89
C LEU A 76 -8.37 5.90 0.83
N ILE A 77 -8.59 7.10 1.38
CA ILE A 77 -9.88 7.79 1.32
C ILE A 77 -10.07 8.41 -0.07
N GLU A 78 -9.05 9.07 -0.62
CA GLU A 78 -9.11 9.69 -1.96
C GLU A 78 -9.29 8.68 -3.10
N THR A 79 -8.80 7.44 -2.91
CA THR A 79 -8.97 6.36 -3.89
C THR A 79 -10.31 5.62 -3.76
N GLN A 80 -11.15 5.94 -2.77
CA GLN A 80 -12.52 5.45 -2.76
C GLN A 80 -13.29 6.13 -3.89
N PRO A 81 -13.88 5.39 -4.85
CA PRO A 81 -14.75 6.00 -5.84
C PRO A 81 -15.91 6.68 -5.10
N GLU A 82 -16.22 7.93 -5.48
CA GLU A 82 -17.43 8.60 -4.99
C GLU A 82 -18.63 7.69 -5.28
N ALA A 83 -19.39 7.38 -4.24
CA ALA A 83 -20.50 6.44 -4.28
C ALA A 83 -21.71 6.98 -5.06
#